data_AF-A0A2S9F7Q9-F1
#
_entry.id   AF-A0A2S9F7Q9-F1
#
_cell.length_a   1.000
_cell.length_b   1.000
_cell.length_c   1.000
_cell.angle_alpha   90.00
_cell.angle_beta   90.00
_cell.angle_gamma   90.00
#
_symmetry.space_group_name_H-M   'P 1'
#
loop_
_entity.id
_entity.type
_entity.pdbx_description
1 polymer ?
#
loop_
_entity_poly.entity_id
_entity_poly.type
_entity_poly.pdbx_seq_one_letter_code
_entity_poly.pdbx_strand_id
1 'polypeptide(L)'
;MTAERPPEHVLAAFGLSGVQPAPLGSSWEGGWRCGEVVLSMVADHARAAWSAKVRETLFVDGVRLARPVRSTDGRYVVAGWRAD
;
A
#
# COMPACT_ATOMS: atom_id res chain seq x y z
N MET A 1 -3.15 -12.07 12.88
CA MET A 1 -2.92 -10.67 13.30
C MET A 1 -4.05 -9.85 12.71
N THR A 2 -4.91 -9.25 13.53
CA THR A 2 -5.95 -8.35 13.05
C THR A 2 -5.26 -7.09 12.55
N ALA A 3 -5.36 -6.78 11.26
CA ALA A 3 -4.74 -5.57 10.75
C ALA A 3 -5.44 -4.35 11.34
N GLU A 4 -4.69 -3.54 12.08
CA GLU A 4 -5.15 -2.27 12.61
C GLU A 4 -5.60 -1.36 11.44
N ARG A 5 -6.59 -0.50 11.66
CA ARG A 5 -7.05 0.45 10.63
C ARG A 5 -5.93 1.43 10.30
N PRO A 6 -5.70 1.79 9.02
CA PRO A 6 -4.68 2.77 8.66
C PRO A 6 -4.99 4.12 9.33
N PRO A 7 -4.03 4.70 10.07
CA PRO A 7 -4.17 6.02 10.68
C PRO A 7 -4.40 7.13 9.63
N GLU A 8 -5.06 8.22 10.03
CA GLU A 8 -5.34 9.34 9.11
C GLU A 8 -4.09 9.95 8.48
N HIS A 9 -2.98 10.04 9.23
CA HIS A 9 -1.73 10.56 8.69
C HIS A 9 -1.13 9.66 7.60
N VAL A 10 -1.39 8.35 7.64
CA VAL A 10 -0.99 7.41 6.59
C VAL A 10 -1.83 7.62 5.34
N LEU A 11 -3.16 7.75 5.50
CA LEU A 11 -4.07 8.09 4.40
C LEU A 11 -3.63 9.40 3.73
N ALA A 12 -3.38 10.44 4.51
CA ALA A 12 -2.92 11.73 4.00
C ALA A 12 -1.58 11.64 3.26
N ALA A 13 -0.63 10.83 3.77
CA ALA A 13 0.66 10.64 3.11
C ALA A 13 0.54 10.02 1.72
N PHE A 14 -0.50 9.24 1.45
CA PHE A 14 -0.77 8.67 0.12
C PHE A 14 -1.86 9.43 -0.67
N GLY A 15 -2.24 10.65 -0.23
CA GLY A 15 -3.24 11.46 -0.92
C GLY A 15 -4.68 10.96 -0.78
N LEU A 16 -4.96 10.13 0.22
CA LEU A 16 -6.25 9.48 0.49
C LEU A 16 -7.02 10.16 1.64
N SER A 17 -6.74 11.44 1.90
CA SER A 17 -7.41 12.20 2.95
C SER A 17 -8.93 12.18 2.77
N GLY A 18 -9.67 11.87 3.85
CA GLY A 18 -11.12 11.78 3.85
C GLY A 18 -11.70 10.51 3.22
N VAL A 19 -10.87 9.60 2.69
CA VAL A 19 -11.32 8.29 2.22
C VAL A 19 -11.65 7.39 3.41
N GLN A 20 -12.79 6.70 3.34
CA GLN A 20 -13.18 5.73 4.36
C GLN A 20 -12.57 4.34 4.05
N PRO A 21 -11.64 3.82 4.89
CA PRO A 21 -11.02 2.52 4.66
C PRO A 21 -12.00 1.38 4.91
N ALA A 22 -12.03 0.39 4.01
CA ALA A 22 -12.81 -0.84 4.16
C ALA A 22 -11.86 -2.06 4.29
N PRO A 23 -12.04 -2.93 5.30
CA PRO A 23 -11.16 -4.09 5.47
C PRO A 23 -11.40 -5.11 4.35
N LEU A 24 -10.31 -5.67 3.80
CA LEU A 24 -10.37 -6.67 2.71
C LEU A 24 -10.24 -8.12 3.19
N GLY A 25 -9.98 -8.33 4.49
CA GLY A 25 -9.82 -9.66 5.07
C GLY A 25 -8.48 -10.35 4.76
N SER A 26 -8.41 -11.65 5.04
CA SER A 26 -7.16 -12.42 4.99
C SER A 26 -6.59 -12.61 3.59
N SER A 27 -7.42 -12.60 2.55
CA SER A 27 -6.96 -12.70 1.15
C SER A 27 -6.05 -11.55 0.71
N TRP A 28 -6.06 -10.44 1.45
CA TRP A 28 -5.20 -9.28 1.26
C TRP A 28 -4.21 -9.07 2.42
N GLU A 29 -3.91 -10.14 3.17
CA GLU A 29 -3.04 -10.09 4.35
C GLU A 29 -3.49 -9.04 5.40
N GLY A 30 -4.80 -8.79 5.50
CA GLY A 30 -5.34 -7.73 6.35
C GLY A 30 -5.24 -6.33 5.72
N GLY A 31 -5.14 -6.23 4.40
CA GLY A 31 -5.19 -4.96 3.68
C GLY A 31 -6.50 -4.21 3.85
N TRP A 32 -6.43 -2.91 3.57
CA TRP A 32 -7.54 -1.97 3.65
C TRP A 32 -7.74 -1.31 2.28
N ARG A 33 -8.92 -1.46 1.70
CA ARG A 33 -9.30 -0.75 0.49
C ARG A 33 -9.61 0.71 0.83
N CYS A 34 -8.94 1.61 0.14
CA CYS A 34 -9.08 3.05 0.26
C CYS A 34 -9.28 3.61 -1.16
N GLY A 35 -10.54 3.64 -1.62
CA GLY A 35 -10.86 3.93 -3.02
C GLY A 35 -10.35 2.81 -3.94
N GLU A 36 -9.44 3.15 -4.85
CA GLU A 36 -8.77 2.19 -5.77
C GLU A 36 -7.40 1.72 -5.26
N VAL A 37 -6.98 2.18 -4.09
CA VAL A 37 -5.69 1.84 -3.48
C VAL A 37 -5.90 0.83 -2.35
N VAL A 38 -4.98 -0.12 -2.21
CA VAL A 38 -4.91 -1.00 -1.05
C VAL A 38 -3.77 -0.57 -0.14
N LEU A 39 -4.08 -0.30 1.13
CA LEU A 39 -3.11 -0.07 2.19
C LEU A 39 -2.87 -1.34 2.99
N SER A 40 -1.60 -1.71 3.15
CA SER A 40 -1.22 -2.87 3.96
C SER A 40 -0.01 -2.57 4.83
N MET A 41 0.00 -3.15 6.04
CA MET A 41 1.17 -3.13 6.92
C MET A 41 2.33 -3.88 6.28
N VAL A 42 3.54 -3.40 6.54
CA VAL A 42 4.79 -3.93 6.02
C VAL A 42 5.53 -4.66 7.12
N ALA A 43 5.88 -5.93 6.88
CA ALA A 43 6.73 -6.69 7.80
C ALA A 43 8.22 -6.33 7.68
N ASP A 44 8.68 -5.96 6.48
CA ASP A 44 10.07 -5.57 6.19
C ASP A 44 10.09 -4.36 5.26
N HIS A 45 10.58 -3.24 5.79
CA HIS A 45 10.61 -1.95 5.11
C HIS A 45 11.51 -1.96 3.88
N ALA A 46 12.69 -2.58 3.96
CA ALA A 46 13.65 -2.62 2.87
C ALA A 46 13.12 -3.47 1.71
N ARG A 47 12.54 -4.63 2.03
CA ARG A 47 11.91 -5.51 1.04
C ARG A 47 10.72 -4.84 0.35
N ALA A 48 9.85 -4.17 1.12
CA ALA A 48 8.71 -3.45 0.55
C ALA A 48 9.16 -2.34 -0.41
N ALA A 49 10.11 -1.49 0.00
CA ALA A 49 10.61 -0.41 -0.85
C ALA A 49 11.31 -0.93 -2.11
N TRP A 50 12.16 -1.96 -1.99
CA TRP A 50 12.81 -2.58 -3.14
C TRP A 50 11.79 -3.18 -4.11
N SER A 51 10.82 -3.97 -3.60
CA SER A 51 9.81 -4.60 -4.44
C SER A 51 8.91 -3.59 -5.14
N ALA A 52 8.56 -2.49 -4.47
CA ALA A 52 7.82 -1.39 -5.08
C ALA A 52 8.63 -0.78 -6.22
N LYS A 53 9.92 -0.48 -5.99
CA LYS A 53 10.77 0.11 -7.03
C LYS A 53 10.89 -0.79 -8.27
N VAL A 54 11.02 -2.10 -8.09
CA VAL A 54 11.00 -3.07 -9.19
C VAL A 54 9.66 -3.07 -9.92
N ARG A 55 8.54 -3.13 -9.18
CA ARG A 55 7.17 -3.15 -9.74
C ARG A 55 6.74 -1.86 -10.42
N GLU A 56 7.48 -0.75 -10.33
CA GLU A 56 7.19 0.43 -11.15
C GLU A 56 7.38 0.17 -12.65
N THR A 57 8.43 -0.56 -13.00
CA THR A 57 8.87 -0.73 -14.39
C THR A 57 8.75 -2.16 -14.88
N LEU A 58 8.60 -3.11 -13.96
CA LEU A 58 8.42 -4.51 -14.31
C LEU A 58 7.17 -4.68 -15.17
N PHE A 59 7.38 -5.27 -16.34
CA PHE A 59 6.35 -5.76 -17.24
C PHE A 59 6.62 -7.24 -17.48
N VAL A 60 5.57 -8.04 -17.34
CA VAL A 60 5.62 -9.48 -17.60
C VAL A 60 4.41 -9.80 -18.47
N ASP A 61 4.67 -10.39 -19.63
CA ASP A 61 3.59 -10.72 -20.56
C ASP A 61 2.58 -11.68 -19.92
N GLY A 62 1.29 -11.41 -20.13
CA GLY A 62 0.19 -12.16 -19.52
C GLY A 62 -0.04 -11.95 -18.01
N VAL A 63 0.74 -11.11 -17.32
CA VAL A 63 0.59 -10.88 -15.87
C VAL A 63 0.20 -9.44 -15.57
N ARG A 64 -0.86 -9.26 -14.75
CA ARG A 64 -1.22 -7.95 -14.18
C ARG A 64 -0.58 -7.79 -12.81
N LEU A 65 0.17 -6.72 -12.64
CA LEU A 65 0.83 -6.34 -11.39
C LEU A 65 0.20 -5.07 -10.83
N ALA A 66 -0.12 -5.08 -9.53
CA ALA A 66 -0.51 -3.88 -8.81
C ALA A 66 0.67 -2.89 -8.79
N ARG A 67 0.40 -1.63 -9.18
CA ARG A 67 1.41 -0.58 -9.29
C ARG A 67 1.52 0.12 -7.94
N PRO A 68 2.72 0.14 -7.34
CA PRO A 68 2.89 0.79 -6.04
C PRO A 68 2.58 2.28 -6.15
N VAL A 69 1.88 2.80 -5.15
CA VAL A 69 1.57 4.23 -5.04
C VAL A 69 2.65 4.89 -4.19
N ARG A 70 3.24 5.96 -4.70
CA ARG A 70 4.19 6.79 -3.94
C ARG A 70 3.43 7.67 -2.96
N SER A 71 4.00 7.88 -1.78
CA SER A 71 3.56 8.95 -0.90
C SER A 71 3.81 10.32 -1.54
N THR A 72 3.19 11.35 -1.00
CA THR A 72 3.35 12.75 -1.42
C THR A 72 4.79 13.27 -1.31
N ASP A 73 5.61 12.65 -0.47
CA ASP A 73 7.05 12.91 -0.34
C ASP A 73 7.94 11.90 -1.09
N GLY A 74 7.36 11.02 -1.92
CA GLY A 74 8.05 10.14 -2.85
C GLY A 74 8.50 8.79 -2.29
N ARG A 75 8.23 8.47 -1.02
CA ARG A 75 8.51 7.17 -0.37
C ARG A 75 7.46 6.11 -0.74
N TYR A 76 7.79 4.84 -0.51
CA TYR A 76 6.83 3.73 -0.64
C TYR A 76 6.31 3.19 0.69
N VAL A 77 7.00 3.53 1.79
CA VAL A 77 6.63 3.08 3.13
C VAL A 77 6.54 4.30 4.03
N VAL A 78 5.39 4.50 4.65
CA VAL A 78 5.13 5.59 5.60
C VAL A 78 4.54 4.97 6.86
N ALA A 79 5.18 5.20 8.02
CA ALA A 79 4.74 4.68 9.32
C ALA A 79 4.42 3.17 9.33
N GLY A 80 5.17 2.36 8.57
CA GLY A 80 4.97 0.91 8.49
C GLY A 80 3.91 0.47 7.46
N TRP A 81 3.36 1.38 6.68
CA TRP A 81 2.34 1.10 5.66
C TRP A 81 2.87 1.30 4.25
N ARG A 82 2.41 0.45 3.32
CA ARG A 82 2.58 0.62 1.87
C ARG A 82 1.23 0.78 1.18
N ALA A 83 1.27 1.31 -0.04
CA ALA A 83 0.13 1.51 -0.91
C ALA A 83 0.37 0.85 -2.28
N ASP A 84 -0.60 0.11 -2.78
CA ASP A 84 -0.59 -0.62 -4.05
C ASP A 84 -1.92 -0.48 -4.82
#